data_AF-A0A941FLH7-F1
#
_entry.id   AF-A0A941FLH7-F1
#
_cell.length_a   1.000
_cell.length_b   1.000
_cell.length_c   1.000
_cell.angle_alpha   90.00
_cell.angle_beta   90.00
_cell.angle_gamma   90.00
#
_symmetry.space_group_name_H-M   'P 1'
#
loop_
_entity.id
_entity.type
_entity.pdbx_description
1 polymer ?
#
loop_
_entity_poly.entity_id
_entity_poly.type
_entity_poly.pdbx_seq_one_letter_code
_entity_poly.pdbx_strand_id
1 'polypeptide(L)'
;MNILPNRIKPTFSRITSMFKGLGLDTEAAMKKSEQATTLAADAAAFYDVSLEDASSSLTSFLKGNYEAGEAIGIFANDTQMAQFAISQGVVGSTKDWQNLDEATKQATRLDYASNMLKQAGAVGQAAREADGYENVMGNLKQAWQDFLAKIGTPILGTVVSIIQSITKGLSGLGDKVAAVIPDFGDSKIGYGCI
;
A
#
# COMPACT_ATOMS: atom_id res chain seq x y z
N MET A 1 12.22 16.01 -0.42
CA MET A 1 11.78 15.39 0.86
C MET A 1 12.65 14.16 1.18
N ASN A 2 13.24 14.02 2.38
CA ASN A 2 14.11 12.87 2.67
C ASN A 2 13.27 11.68 3.17
N ILE A 3 13.18 10.59 2.41
CA ILE A 3 12.43 9.40 2.81
C ILE A 3 13.20 8.70 3.93
N LEU A 4 12.85 9.02 5.17
CA LEU A 4 13.57 8.50 6.34
C LEU A 4 13.53 6.95 6.34
N PRO A 5 14.68 6.26 6.43
CA PRO A 5 14.80 4.80 6.56
C PRO A 5 13.81 4.14 7.53
N ASN A 6 13.49 4.83 8.63
CA ASN A 6 12.62 4.34 9.69
C ASN A 6 11.13 4.29 9.30
N ARG A 7 10.76 4.88 8.16
CA ARG A 7 9.38 4.98 7.66
C ARG A 7 9.06 3.94 6.58
N ILE A 8 10.08 3.42 5.91
CA ILE A 8 9.95 2.38 4.88
C ILE A 8 9.52 1.04 5.49
N LYS A 9 10.18 0.57 6.56
CA LYS A 9 9.90 -0.74 7.17
C LYS A 9 8.46 -0.87 7.71
N PRO A 10 7.91 0.12 8.44
CA PRO A 10 6.52 0.06 8.90
C PRO A 10 5.52 0.08 7.74
N THR A 11 5.75 0.94 6.73
CA THR A 11 4.92 1.02 5.52
C THR A 11 4.87 -0.30 4.79
N PHE A 12 6.04 -0.89 4.56
CA PHE A 12 6.19 -2.18 3.93
C PHE A 12 5.44 -3.29 4.68
N SER A 13 5.66 -3.40 6.00
CA SER A 13 4.98 -4.40 6.84
C SER A 13 3.45 -4.25 6.80
N ARG A 14 2.95 -3.01 6.84
CA ARG A 14 1.51 -2.70 6.75
C ARG A 14 0.91 -3.18 5.44
N ILE A 15 1.56 -2.88 4.32
CA ILE A 15 1.10 -3.29 2.99
C ILE A 15 1.18 -4.82 2.84
N THR A 16 2.20 -5.47 3.40
CA THR A 16 2.30 -6.94 3.39
C THR A 16 1.14 -7.57 4.13
N SER A 17 0.82 -7.10 5.34
CA SER A 17 -0.37 -7.56 6.07
C SER A 17 -1.66 -7.37 5.28
N MET A 18 -1.81 -6.27 4.54
CA MET A 18 -2.96 -6.03 3.69
C MET A 18 -3.09 -7.10 2.61
N PHE A 19 -2.05 -7.34 1.82
CA PHE A 19 -2.08 -8.37 0.76
C PHE A 19 -2.23 -9.79 1.31
N LYS A 20 -1.60 -10.09 2.44
CA LYS A 20 -1.81 -11.37 3.15
C LYS A 20 -3.24 -11.54 3.63
N GLY A 21 -3.90 -10.47 4.07
CA GLY A 21 -5.31 -10.46 4.46
C GLY A 21 -6.26 -10.74 3.29
N LEU A 22 -5.83 -10.48 2.06
CA LEU A 22 -6.55 -10.84 0.84
C LEU A 22 -6.32 -12.29 0.41
N GLY A 23 -5.55 -13.07 1.17
CA GLY A 23 -5.29 -14.48 0.89
C GLY A 23 -4.09 -14.75 -0.01
N LEU A 24 -3.29 -13.73 -0.37
CA LEU A 24 -2.04 -13.96 -1.10
C LEU A 24 -1.08 -14.82 -0.26
N ASP A 25 -0.33 -15.69 -0.94
CA ASP A 25 0.79 -16.35 -0.32
C ASP A 25 1.85 -15.32 0.11
N THR A 26 2.82 -15.77 0.89
CA THR A 26 3.78 -14.89 1.54
C THR A 26 4.71 -14.20 0.56
N GLU A 27 5.11 -14.90 -0.50
CA GLU A 27 6.01 -14.36 -1.51
C GLU A 27 5.28 -13.36 -2.41
N ALA A 28 4.07 -13.69 -2.86
CA ALA A 28 3.23 -12.82 -3.67
C ALA A 28 2.88 -11.52 -2.93
N ALA A 29 2.49 -11.60 -1.65
CA ALA A 29 2.18 -10.43 -0.85
C ALA A 29 3.41 -9.51 -0.70
N MET A 30 4.59 -10.10 -0.45
CA MET A 30 5.84 -9.37 -0.33
C MET A 30 6.25 -8.64 -1.61
N LYS A 31 6.14 -9.32 -2.75
CA LYS A 31 6.43 -8.72 -4.04
C LYS A 31 5.50 -7.53 -4.32
N LYS A 32 4.22 -7.67 -4.01
CA LYS A 32 3.25 -6.56 -4.14
C LYS A 32 3.52 -5.44 -3.13
N SER A 33 3.98 -5.75 -1.93
CA SER A 33 4.43 -4.74 -0.95
C SER A 33 5.70 -4.01 -1.36
N GLU A 34 6.67 -4.71 -1.95
CA GLU A 34 7.89 -4.09 -2.49
C GLU A 34 7.51 -3.08 -3.57
N GLN A 35 6.67 -3.50 -4.52
CA GLN A 35 6.14 -2.64 -5.57
C GLN A 35 5.38 -1.44 -4.99
N ALA A 36 4.42 -1.65 -4.09
CA ALA A 36 3.61 -0.57 -3.53
C ALA A 36 4.40 0.39 -2.62
N THR A 37 5.32 -0.13 -1.82
CA THR A 37 6.19 0.73 -0.98
C THR A 37 7.13 1.56 -1.84
N THR A 38 7.62 0.99 -2.94
CA THR A 38 8.44 1.72 -3.92
C THR A 38 7.64 2.81 -4.61
N LEU A 39 6.42 2.51 -5.08
CA LEU A 39 5.56 3.52 -5.70
C LEU A 39 5.15 4.63 -4.74
N ALA A 40 4.85 4.29 -3.48
CA ALA A 40 4.56 5.28 -2.45
C ALA A 40 5.77 6.19 -2.18
N ALA A 41 6.98 5.63 -2.16
CA ALA A 41 8.21 6.38 -1.99
C ALA A 41 8.48 7.30 -3.20
N ASP A 42 8.33 6.78 -4.42
CA ASP A 42 8.48 7.54 -5.65
C ASP A 42 7.46 8.69 -5.74
N ALA A 43 6.20 8.42 -5.39
CA ALA A 43 5.17 9.44 -5.32
C ALA A 43 5.45 10.50 -4.23
N ALA A 44 5.90 10.07 -3.05
CA ALA A 44 6.27 10.98 -1.96
C ALA A 44 7.37 11.96 -2.38
N ALA A 45 8.42 11.45 -3.05
CA ALA A 45 9.49 12.29 -3.59
C ALA A 45 8.98 13.22 -4.69
N PHE A 46 8.22 12.69 -5.65
CA PHE A 46 7.80 13.46 -6.83
C PHE A 46 6.73 14.53 -6.54
N TYR A 47 5.77 14.24 -5.67
CA TYR A 47 4.67 15.15 -5.33
C TYR A 47 4.92 15.95 -4.04
N ASP A 48 6.10 15.82 -3.45
CA ASP A 48 6.51 16.50 -2.20
C ASP A 48 5.51 16.29 -1.04
N VAL A 49 5.10 15.03 -0.84
CA VAL A 49 4.22 14.59 0.25
C VAL A 49 4.90 13.54 1.10
N SER A 50 4.48 13.37 2.36
CA SER A 50 5.11 12.39 3.24
C SER A 50 4.94 10.96 2.73
N LEU A 51 5.89 10.07 3.06
CA LEU A 51 5.78 8.65 2.72
C LEU A 51 4.48 8.06 3.27
N GLU A 52 4.02 8.55 4.43
CA GLU A 52 2.80 8.08 5.07
C GLU A 52 1.56 8.53 4.31
N ASP A 53 1.51 9.79 3.91
CA ASP A 53 0.42 10.32 3.11
C ASP A 53 0.37 9.62 1.77
N ALA A 54 1.51 9.49 1.08
CA ALA A 54 1.59 8.77 -0.19
C ALA A 54 1.19 7.30 -0.06
N SER A 55 1.65 6.58 0.98
CA SER A 55 1.23 5.19 1.17
C SER A 55 -0.23 5.06 1.61
N SER A 56 -0.77 6.03 2.35
CA SER A 56 -2.17 6.06 2.74
C SER A 56 -3.05 6.24 1.51
N SER A 57 -2.77 7.27 0.70
CA SER A 57 -3.39 7.54 -0.59
C SER A 57 -3.32 6.33 -1.51
N LEU A 58 -2.13 5.74 -1.70
CA LEU A 58 -1.96 4.55 -2.53
C LEU A 58 -2.81 3.40 -1.99
N THR A 59 -2.71 3.04 -0.70
CA THR A 59 -3.49 1.91 -0.17
C THR A 59 -5.00 2.14 -0.17
N SER A 60 -5.46 3.38 -0.03
CA SER A 60 -6.86 3.75 -0.18
C SER A 60 -7.33 3.59 -1.63
N PHE A 61 -6.52 4.05 -2.58
CA PHE A 61 -6.72 3.82 -4.01
C PHE A 61 -6.79 2.33 -4.37
N LEU A 62 -5.89 1.50 -3.84
CA LEU A 62 -5.91 0.06 -4.06
C LEU A 62 -7.21 -0.59 -3.57
N LYS A 63 -7.81 -0.07 -2.50
CA LYS A 63 -9.12 -0.53 -1.97
C LYS A 63 -10.33 -0.01 -2.77
N GLY A 64 -10.11 0.77 -3.84
CA GLY A 64 -11.16 1.27 -4.72
C GLY A 64 -11.61 2.70 -4.45
N ASN A 65 -10.97 3.43 -3.53
CA ASN A 65 -11.21 4.87 -3.38
C ASN A 65 -10.35 5.65 -4.38
N TYR A 66 -10.89 5.92 -5.57
CA TYR A 66 -10.14 6.58 -6.65
C TYR A 66 -9.73 8.01 -6.32
N GLU A 67 -10.53 8.76 -5.56
CA GLU A 67 -10.22 10.15 -5.15
C GLU A 67 -8.94 10.20 -4.31
N ALA A 68 -8.68 9.17 -3.50
CA ALA A 68 -7.46 9.11 -2.69
C ALA A 68 -6.18 9.03 -3.53
N GLY A 69 -6.26 8.55 -4.78
CA GLY A 69 -5.12 8.47 -5.70
C GLY A 69 -4.68 9.84 -6.24
N GLU A 70 -5.58 10.83 -6.24
CA GLU A 70 -5.30 12.15 -6.84
C GLU A 70 -4.20 12.90 -6.10
N ALA A 71 -4.10 12.73 -4.77
CA ALA A 71 -3.03 13.32 -3.95
C ALA A 71 -1.62 12.86 -4.33
N ILE A 72 -1.51 11.75 -5.08
CA ILE A 72 -0.27 11.22 -5.64
C ILE A 72 -0.34 11.12 -7.17
N GLY A 73 -1.19 11.94 -7.80
CA GLY A 73 -1.34 12.06 -9.25
C GLY A 73 -1.80 10.80 -9.97
N ILE A 74 -2.50 9.89 -9.27
CA ILE A 74 -3.14 8.71 -9.86
C ILE A 74 -4.62 9.02 -10.05
N PHE A 75 -4.98 9.37 -11.27
CA PHE A 75 -6.38 9.61 -11.65
C PHE A 75 -6.99 8.34 -12.24
N ALA A 76 -8.12 7.90 -11.70
CA ALA A 76 -8.83 6.72 -12.15
C ALA A 76 -10.33 6.83 -11.95
N ASN A 77 -11.07 5.98 -12.66
CA ASN A 77 -12.44 5.60 -12.34
C ASN A 77 -12.68 4.14 -12.75
N ASP A 78 -13.85 3.59 -12.46
CA ASP A 78 -14.16 2.19 -12.78
C ASP A 78 -14.07 1.87 -14.28
N THR A 79 -14.40 2.84 -15.15
CA THR A 79 -14.29 2.64 -16.59
C THR A 79 -12.83 2.52 -17.02
N GLN A 80 -11.96 3.40 -16.51
CA GLN A 80 -10.52 3.35 -16.77
C GLN A 80 -9.88 2.09 -16.19
N MET A 81 -10.32 1.63 -15.01
CA MET A 81 -9.84 0.36 -14.44
C MET A 81 -10.24 -0.84 -15.28
N ALA A 82 -11.50 -0.90 -15.73
CA ALA A 82 -11.96 -1.97 -16.59
C ALA A 82 -11.22 -2.00 -17.93
N GLN A 83 -10.97 -0.83 -18.54
CA GLN A 83 -10.18 -0.71 -19.77
C GLN A 83 -8.71 -1.12 -19.55
N PHE A 84 -8.10 -0.69 -18.45
CA PHE A 84 -6.75 -1.10 -18.11
C PHE A 84 -6.67 -2.61 -17.89
N ALA A 85 -7.62 -3.20 -17.16
CA ALA A 85 -7.69 -4.63 -16.91
C ALA A 85 -7.80 -5.43 -18.23
N ILE A 86 -8.56 -4.95 -19.22
CA ILE A 86 -8.59 -5.53 -20.58
C ILE A 86 -7.21 -5.40 -21.24
N SER A 87 -6.59 -4.22 -21.21
CA SER A 87 -5.28 -3.98 -21.83
C SER A 87 -4.17 -4.87 -21.25
N GLN A 88 -4.31 -5.25 -19.97
CA GLN A 88 -3.39 -6.16 -19.28
C GLN A 88 -3.79 -7.64 -19.40
N GLY A 89 -4.89 -7.95 -20.11
CA GLY A 89 -5.39 -9.32 -20.27
C GLY A 89 -5.98 -9.95 -19.01
N VAL A 90 -6.28 -9.15 -17.98
CA VAL A 90 -6.90 -9.62 -16.73
C VAL A 90 -8.36 -10.02 -16.94
N VAL A 91 -9.06 -9.35 -17.85
CA VAL A 91 -10.45 -9.64 -18.23
C VAL A 91 -10.66 -9.50 -19.73
N GLY A 92 -11.67 -10.21 -20.26
CA GLY A 92 -12.05 -10.12 -21.68
C GLY A 92 -13.04 -8.99 -21.99
N SER A 93 -13.79 -8.51 -21.00
CA SER A 93 -14.76 -7.44 -21.16
C SER A 93 -14.81 -6.52 -19.95
N THR A 94 -15.34 -5.31 -20.13
CA THR A 94 -15.47 -4.33 -19.04
C THR A 94 -16.43 -4.79 -17.94
N LYS A 95 -17.38 -5.66 -18.27
CA LYS A 95 -18.36 -6.22 -17.33
C LYS A 95 -17.69 -7.16 -16.32
N ASP A 96 -16.62 -7.82 -16.72
CA ASP A 96 -15.96 -8.83 -15.89
C ASP A 96 -15.12 -8.20 -14.77
N TRP A 97 -14.72 -6.92 -14.91
CA TRP A 97 -13.98 -6.17 -13.88
C TRP A 97 -14.66 -6.20 -12.52
N GLN A 98 -15.98 -6.00 -12.50
CA GLN A 98 -16.76 -5.98 -11.26
C GLN A 98 -16.83 -7.35 -10.58
N ASN A 99 -16.64 -8.43 -11.33
CA ASN A 99 -16.76 -9.81 -10.86
C ASN A 99 -15.42 -10.41 -10.38
N LEU A 100 -14.31 -9.70 -10.55
CA LEU A 100 -13.01 -10.12 -10.04
C LEU A 100 -13.00 -10.15 -8.51
N ASP A 101 -12.23 -11.08 -7.95
CA ASP A 101 -11.90 -11.11 -6.54
C ASP A 101 -11.09 -9.87 -6.13
N GLU A 102 -11.13 -9.52 -4.84
CA GLU A 102 -10.51 -8.30 -4.36
C GLU A 102 -8.99 -8.34 -4.49
N ALA A 103 -8.34 -9.49 -4.30
CA ALA A 103 -6.88 -9.61 -4.50
C ALA A 103 -6.48 -9.23 -5.93
N THR A 104 -7.19 -9.74 -6.93
CA THR A 104 -6.96 -9.42 -8.34
C THR A 104 -7.27 -7.95 -8.65
N LYS A 105 -8.34 -7.38 -8.08
CA LYS A 105 -8.66 -5.95 -8.24
C LYS A 105 -7.57 -5.05 -7.67
N GLN A 106 -7.11 -5.29 -6.44
CA GLN A 106 -6.06 -4.48 -5.82
C GLN A 106 -4.72 -4.63 -6.54
N ALA A 107 -4.38 -5.85 -6.99
CA ALA A 107 -3.19 -6.07 -7.81
C ALA A 107 -3.25 -5.29 -9.12
N THR A 108 -4.41 -5.28 -9.79
CA THR A 108 -4.63 -4.53 -11.04
C THR A 108 -4.53 -3.03 -10.81
N ARG A 109 -5.14 -2.51 -9.73
CA ARG A 109 -5.02 -1.09 -9.34
C ARG A 109 -3.56 -0.72 -9.03
N LEU A 110 -2.79 -1.61 -8.41
CA LEU A 110 -1.36 -1.36 -8.17
C LEU A 110 -0.57 -1.26 -9.48
N ASP A 111 -0.87 -2.13 -10.44
CA ASP A 111 -0.23 -2.11 -11.75
C ASP A 111 -0.64 -0.86 -12.56
N TYR A 112 -1.89 -0.40 -12.41
CA TYR A 112 -2.35 0.88 -12.94
C TYR A 112 -1.63 2.08 -12.31
N ALA A 113 -1.53 2.11 -10.98
CA ALA A 113 -0.80 3.14 -10.25
C ALA A 113 0.67 3.23 -10.71
N SER A 114 1.32 2.08 -10.88
CA SER A 114 2.67 1.97 -11.44
C SER A 114 2.74 2.59 -12.84
N ASN A 115 1.77 2.28 -13.70
CA ASN A 115 1.70 2.79 -15.05
C ASN A 115 1.53 4.32 -15.08
N MET A 116 0.65 4.87 -14.24
CA MET A 116 0.42 6.32 -14.11
C MET A 116 1.66 7.06 -13.62
N LEU A 117 2.28 6.59 -12.53
CA LEU A 117 3.50 7.20 -11.98
C LEU A 117 4.68 7.10 -12.95
N LYS A 118 4.77 6.01 -13.72
CA LYS A 118 5.77 5.88 -14.80
C LYS A 118 5.54 6.90 -15.90
N GLN A 119 4.31 7.09 -16.35
CA GLN A 119 3.96 8.10 -17.36
C GLN A 119 4.25 9.52 -16.88
N ALA A 120 4.05 9.80 -15.59
CA ALA A 120 4.37 11.09 -14.96
C ALA A 120 5.89 11.32 -14.77
N GLY A 121 6.74 10.30 -14.96
CA GLY A 121 8.18 10.40 -14.67
C GLY A 121 8.53 10.32 -13.18
N ALA A 122 7.59 9.91 -12.34
CA ALA A 122 7.79 9.80 -10.89
C ALA A 122 8.58 8.56 -10.48
N VAL A 123 8.59 7.50 -11.31
CA VAL A 123 9.28 6.24 -10.98
C VAL A 123 10.80 6.46 -10.85
N GLY A 124 11.36 5.90 -9.78
CA GLY A 124 12.77 6.00 -9.42
C GLY A 124 13.19 7.32 -8.78
N GLN A 125 12.25 8.23 -8.46
CA GLN A 125 12.60 9.47 -7.75
C GLN A 125 13.10 9.19 -6.34
N ALA A 126 12.52 8.20 -5.64
CA ALA A 126 12.97 7.85 -4.30
C ALA A 126 14.46 7.45 -4.29
N ALA A 127 14.88 6.63 -5.25
CA ALA A 127 16.28 6.22 -5.37
C ALA A 127 17.23 7.39 -5.73
N ARG A 128 16.75 8.39 -6.48
CA ARG A 128 17.54 9.56 -6.86
C ARG A 128 17.71 10.57 -5.73
N GLU A 129 16.70 10.72 -4.88
CA GLU A 129 16.64 11.82 -3.91
C GLU A 129 16.82 11.40 -2.45
N ALA A 130 16.56 10.13 -2.10
CA ALA A 130 16.61 9.66 -0.72
C ALA A 130 17.88 8.87 -0.42
N ASP A 131 18.71 9.43 0.46
CA ASP A 131 19.93 8.77 0.92
C ASP A 131 19.61 7.49 1.72
N GLY A 132 20.28 6.39 1.36
CA GLY A 132 20.10 5.09 2.00
C GLY A 132 18.80 4.34 1.67
N TYR A 133 17.94 4.85 0.76
CA TYR A 133 16.70 4.18 0.37
C TYR A 133 16.93 2.75 -0.14
N GLU A 134 17.85 2.59 -1.11
CA GLU A 134 18.16 1.28 -1.71
C GLU A 134 18.74 0.32 -0.66
N ASN A 135 19.57 0.81 0.25
CA ASN A 135 20.13 0.01 1.35
C ASN A 135 19.03 -0.50 2.28
N VAL A 136 18.06 0.34 2.63
CA VAL A 136 16.96 -0.05 3.53
C VAL A 136 16.03 -1.04 2.86
N MET A 137 15.65 -0.79 1.60
CA MET A 137 14.77 -1.68 0.85
C MET A 137 15.46 -3.02 0.56
N GLY A 138 16.74 -2.99 0.18
CA GLY A 138 17.56 -4.18 -0.02
C GLY A 138 17.70 -5.03 1.25
N ASN A 139 18.03 -4.40 2.38
CA ASN A 139 18.11 -5.08 3.67
C ASN A 139 16.76 -5.68 4.09
N LEU A 140 15.65 -4.99 3.79
CA LEU A 140 14.31 -5.48 4.11
C LEU A 140 13.94 -6.71 3.27
N LYS A 141 14.22 -6.65 1.96
CA LYS A 141 14.03 -7.78 1.04
C LYS A 141 14.86 -8.98 1.47
N GLN A 142 16.13 -8.78 1.78
CA GLN A 142 17.02 -9.83 2.24
C GLN A 142 16.57 -10.43 3.58
N ALA A 143 16.24 -9.59 4.56
CA ALA A 143 15.73 -10.07 5.85
C ALA A 143 14.49 -10.96 5.70
N TRP A 144 13.64 -10.67 4.71
CA TRP A 144 12.49 -11.52 4.43
C TRP A 144 12.83 -12.80 3.68
N GLN A 145 13.74 -12.75 2.71
CA GLN A 145 14.24 -13.96 2.05
C GLN A 145 14.87 -14.91 3.07
N ASP A 146 15.66 -14.39 4.00
CA ASP A 146 16.24 -15.16 5.11
C ASP A 146 15.15 -15.75 6.02
N PHE A 147 14.08 -15.00 6.26
CA PHE A 147 12.93 -15.47 7.03
C PHE A 147 12.21 -16.63 6.31
N LEU A 148 11.94 -16.53 5.01
CA LEU A 148 11.35 -17.60 4.21
C LEU A 148 12.24 -18.84 4.16
N ALA A 149 13.56 -18.65 3.99
CA ALA A 149 14.54 -19.73 3.98
C ALA A 149 14.59 -20.48 5.33
N LYS A 150 14.43 -19.76 6.45
CA LYS A 150 14.38 -20.35 7.80
C LYS A 150 13.08 -21.08 8.10
N ILE A 151 11.95 -20.64 7.54
CA ILE A 151 10.64 -21.27 7.78
C ILE A 151 10.45 -22.54 6.95
N GLY A 152 11.04 -22.62 5.76
CA GLY A 152 10.91 -23.79 4.88
C GLY A 152 9.48 -24.01 4.36
N THR A 153 9.39 -24.57 3.16
CA THR A 153 8.16 -25.15 2.60
C THR A 153 7.89 -26.44 3.40
N PRO A 154 6.90 -26.60 4.32
CA PRO A 154 5.69 -25.80 4.57
C PRO A 154 5.35 -25.60 6.09
N ILE A 155 5.15 -24.36 6.55
CA ILE A 155 4.37 -24.15 7.80
C ILE A 155 3.28 -23.11 7.56
N LEU A 156 2.22 -23.54 6.85
CA LEU A 156 1.01 -22.72 6.63
C LEU A 156 0.41 -22.21 7.96
N GLY A 157 0.51 -22.97 9.05
CA GLY A 157 0.01 -22.58 10.37
C GLY A 157 0.74 -21.41 11.02
N THR A 158 2.07 -21.38 10.93
CA THR A 158 2.91 -20.33 11.54
C THR A 158 2.83 -19.02 10.77
N VAL A 159 2.67 -19.09 9.44
CA VAL A 159 2.48 -17.92 8.59
C VAL A 159 1.21 -17.15 8.97
N VAL A 160 0.09 -17.84 9.24
CA VAL A 160 -1.15 -17.20 9.71
C VAL A 160 -0.94 -16.51 11.06
N SER A 161 -0.24 -17.14 12.01
CA SER A 161 0.06 -16.51 13.31
C SER A 161 0.98 -15.29 13.18
N ILE A 162 1.91 -15.29 12.22
CA ILE A 162 2.81 -14.15 11.97
C ILE A 162 2.05 -13.01 11.30
N ILE A 163 1.19 -13.28 10.32
CA ILE A 163 0.30 -12.25 9.74
C ILE A 163 -0.60 -11.68 10.84
N GLN A 164 -1.19 -12.53 11.67
CA GLN A 164 -1.98 -12.09 12.81
C GLN A 164 -1.15 -11.27 13.80
N SER A 165 0.13 -11.55 13.97
CA SER A 165 1.02 -10.77 14.84
C SER A 165 1.40 -9.42 14.23
N ILE A 166 1.62 -9.35 12.91
CA ILE A 166 1.84 -8.08 12.19
C ILE A 166 0.55 -7.26 12.21
N THR A 167 -0.61 -7.87 11.93
CA THR A 167 -1.92 -7.23 12.00
C THR A 167 -2.27 -6.81 13.43
N LYS A 168 -1.99 -7.61 14.46
CA LYS A 168 -2.13 -7.22 15.88
C LYS A 168 -1.15 -6.13 16.28
N GLY A 169 0.07 -6.10 15.72
CA GLY A 169 1.02 -5.01 15.92
C GLY A 169 0.55 -3.71 15.28
N LEU A 170 -0.13 -3.78 14.13
CA LEU A 170 -0.75 -2.65 13.43
C LEU A 170 -2.04 -2.17 14.11
N SER A 171 -2.90 -3.08 14.56
CA SER A 171 -4.08 -2.77 15.39
C SER A 171 -3.65 -2.21 16.74
N GLY A 172 -2.61 -2.76 17.36
CA GLY A 172 -2.03 -2.21 18.60
C GLY A 172 -1.36 -0.86 18.41
N LEU A 173 -0.94 -0.50 17.18
CA LEU A 173 -0.53 0.87 16.84
C LEU A 173 -1.75 1.78 16.62
N GLY A 174 -2.83 1.27 16.01
CA GLY A 174 -4.12 1.96 15.88
C GLY A 174 -4.79 2.22 17.23
N ASP A 175 -4.75 1.26 18.16
CA ASP A 175 -5.28 1.36 19.52
C ASP A 175 -4.39 2.26 20.38
N LYS A 176 -3.07 2.28 20.15
CA LYS A 176 -2.16 3.24 20.81
C LYS A 176 -2.25 4.64 20.23
N VAL A 177 -2.61 4.80 18.95
CA VAL A 177 -2.90 6.11 18.34
C VAL A 177 -4.29 6.59 18.79
N ALA A 178 -5.29 5.71 18.88
CA ALA A 178 -6.59 6.01 19.47
C ALA A 178 -6.50 6.33 20.98
N ALA A 179 -5.54 5.73 21.70
CA ALA A 179 -5.25 6.05 23.10
C ALA A 179 -4.39 7.32 23.30
N VAL A 180 -3.81 7.88 22.21
CA VAL A 180 -2.96 9.08 22.24
C VAL A 180 -3.62 10.28 21.53
N ILE A 181 -4.72 10.08 20.80
CA ILE A 181 -5.63 11.15 20.40
C ILE A 181 -6.60 11.38 21.57
N PRO A 182 -6.49 12.46 22.36
CA PRO A 182 -7.61 12.87 23.18
C PRO A 182 -8.77 13.17 22.23
N ASP A 183 -9.91 12.54 22.53
CA ASP A 183 -11.22 12.78 21.96
C ASP A 183 -11.45 14.28 21.70
N PHE A 184 -11.33 14.72 20.44
CA PHE A 184 -11.87 16.01 19.99
C PHE A 184 -13.26 15.74 19.43
N GLY A 185 -14.18 15.41 20.34
CA GLY A 185 -15.50 14.91 19.98
C GLY A 185 -16.60 15.29 20.97
N ASP A 186 -16.52 16.47 21.62
CA ASP A 186 -17.72 17.05 22.24
C ASP A 186 -17.66 18.59 22.29
N SER A 187 -17.99 19.23 21.17
CA SER A 187 -18.56 20.57 21.21
C SER A 187 -19.92 20.54 20.56
N LYS A 188 -20.96 20.43 21.40
CA LYS A 188 -22.33 20.79 21.03
C LYS A 188 -22.38 22.25 20.63
N ILE A 189 -22.20 22.54 19.34
CA ILE A 189 -22.64 23.80 18.75
C ILE A 189 -24.10 23.62 18.33
N GLY A 190 -24.98 23.90 19.28
CA GLY A 190 -26.41 24.06 19.03
C GLY A 190 -26.64 25.29 18.15
N TYR A 191 -27.33 25.08 17.04
CA TYR A 191 -27.98 26.15 16.30
C TYR A 191 -29.21 26.61 17.10
N GLY A 192 -29.27 27.91 17.39
CA GLY A 192 -30.44 28.55 17.97
C GLY A 192 -30.22 30.03 18.21
N CYS A 193 -30.87 30.86 17.38
CA CYS A 193 -31.30 32.23 17.69
C CYS A 193 -31.73 32.30 19.17
N ILE A 194 -31.50 33.37 19.94
CA ILE A 194 -31.91 34.77 19.84
C ILE A 194 -31.02 35.58 20.79
#